data_AF-A0A8B8P5C4-F1
#
_entry.id   AF-A0A8B8P5C4-F1
#
_cell.length_a   1.000
_cell.length_b   1.000
_cell.length_c   1.000
_cell.angle_alpha   90.00
_cell.angle_beta   90.00
_cell.angle_gamma   90.00
#
_symmetry.space_group_name_H-M   'P 1'
#
loop_
_entity.id
_entity.type
_entity.pdbx_description
1 polymer ?
#
loop_
_entity_poly.entity_id
_entity_poly.type
_entity_poly.pdbx_seq_one_letter_code
_entity_poly.pdbx_strand_id
1 'polypeptide(L)'
;MSATPFDLKPNQELRFQVGEESVKLELRRGLAEVYGTEMLLNKTYTFPRRSKAAVFTYQGATIEMTGSPLKSYICQKCDHMLCYLSIHGDLEKMREESEQMKFPEENSVEPSQPDLSKTPICLVCKPRGATNTGKSKVCKILLNYAARRGRAPIFVDLDPSDRGHIGLPGTIGALSIESPIDIETGLPQGSSMLMHFGHLEPSIDNEGNGGLLYKALIENMARAVHSKLAQDKKSFHSGVIINTCAWSDVADYKLLLHACKVFQANTVLVIDFDGLQVDLEKDLSDCGHPVTVLNVPRTVSVDTGVFVSNVELRQLKIKEYFYGTQVEAFNPMTIDKKFSVIKRLIYRVGNQLMLPSSLMPLGTNFVENSIKVSHYDCTASDLLHHILAISYCKIDDIADDPDIVLRTNIKGFICITSVRSKPDGDIVSILAPQKLPMDHVLLYSDVQYMDSL
;
A
#
# COMPACT_ATOMS: atom_id res chain seq x y z
N MET A 1 -25.71 -22.72 12.78
CA MET A 1 -25.45 -21.67 13.79
C MET A 1 -26.59 -20.67 13.71
N SER A 2 -27.08 -20.16 14.85
CA SER A 2 -28.13 -19.12 14.88
C SER A 2 -27.57 -17.77 14.44
N ALA A 3 -28.30 -17.03 13.61
CA ALA A 3 -27.94 -15.66 13.26
C ALA A 3 -28.31 -14.71 14.42
N THR A 4 -27.40 -13.79 14.74
CA THR A 4 -27.60 -12.74 15.76
C THR A 4 -27.94 -11.42 15.07
N PRO A 5 -29.13 -10.83 15.30
CA PRO A 5 -29.49 -9.54 14.71
C PRO A 5 -28.89 -8.37 15.51
N PHE A 6 -28.47 -7.33 14.79
CA PHE A 6 -28.00 -6.06 15.32
C PHE A 6 -28.79 -4.92 14.66
N ASP A 7 -29.54 -4.18 15.46
CA ASP A 7 -30.26 -2.98 15.01
C ASP A 7 -29.40 -1.73 15.27
N LEU A 8 -28.86 -1.16 14.20
CA LEU A 8 -28.07 0.07 14.22
C LEU A 8 -28.99 1.27 14.00
N LYS A 9 -28.91 2.27 14.88
CA LYS A 9 -29.56 3.58 14.67
C LYS A 9 -28.72 4.45 13.71
N PRO A 10 -29.26 5.57 13.19
CA PRO A 10 -28.48 6.54 12.44
C PRO A 10 -27.16 6.90 13.14
N ASN A 11 -26.08 7.01 12.36
CA ASN A 11 -24.73 7.35 12.80
C ASN A 11 -24.12 6.37 13.82
N GLN A 12 -24.44 5.09 13.70
CA GLN A 12 -23.84 4.02 14.50
C GLN A 12 -23.06 3.06 13.61
N GLU A 13 -22.13 2.34 14.23
CA GLU A 13 -21.46 1.22 13.57
C GLU A 13 -21.41 -0.02 14.44
N LEU A 14 -21.57 -1.18 13.81
CA LEU A 14 -21.29 -2.48 14.40
C LEU A 14 -19.80 -2.77 14.20
N ARG A 15 -19.05 -2.81 15.29
CA ARG A 15 -17.63 -3.20 15.26
C ARG A 15 -17.48 -4.63 15.72
N PHE A 16 -16.66 -5.40 15.00
CA PHE A 16 -16.39 -6.78 15.37
C PHE A 16 -14.97 -7.23 15.03
N GLN A 17 -14.50 -8.25 15.75
CA GLN A 17 -13.26 -8.95 15.48
C GLN A 17 -13.57 -10.44 15.31
N VAL A 18 -13.17 -10.97 14.16
CA VAL A 18 -13.35 -12.38 13.81
C VAL A 18 -12.33 -13.22 14.57
N GLY A 19 -12.76 -14.40 15.04
CA GLY A 19 -11.89 -15.40 15.67
C GLY A 19 -11.16 -16.25 14.64
N GLU A 20 -11.01 -17.54 14.95
CA GLU A 20 -10.38 -18.51 14.06
C GLU A 20 -11.28 -18.97 12.90
N GLU A 21 -12.61 -18.90 13.09
CA GLU A 21 -13.61 -19.19 12.06
C GLU A 21 -14.15 -17.90 11.43
N SER A 22 -14.47 -17.94 10.14
CA SER A 22 -15.06 -16.82 9.41
C SER A 22 -16.41 -16.43 9.99
N VAL A 23 -16.73 -15.14 9.97
CA VAL A 23 -18.05 -14.61 10.32
C VAL A 23 -18.75 -14.12 9.06
N LYS A 24 -20.05 -14.41 8.93
CA LYS A 24 -20.88 -13.96 7.81
C LYS A 24 -21.81 -12.85 8.26
N LEU A 25 -21.92 -11.79 7.46
CA LEU A 25 -22.87 -10.69 7.68
C LEU A 25 -23.86 -10.58 6.53
N GLU A 26 -25.08 -10.17 6.85
CA GLU A 26 -26.12 -9.87 5.86
C GLU A 26 -26.90 -8.63 6.28
N LEU A 27 -27.09 -7.70 5.32
CA LEU A 27 -27.96 -6.54 5.51
C LEU A 27 -29.40 -6.97 5.28
N ARG A 28 -30.24 -6.91 6.32
CA ARG A 28 -31.66 -7.29 6.26
C ARG A 28 -32.61 -6.13 6.02
N ARG A 29 -32.22 -4.93 6.45
CA ARG A 29 -33.04 -3.72 6.34
C ARG A 29 -32.17 -2.47 6.40
N GLY A 30 -32.57 -1.42 5.69
CA GLY A 30 -31.92 -0.11 5.71
C GLY A 30 -30.72 -0.04 4.77
N LEU A 31 -29.81 0.90 5.04
CA LEU A 31 -28.58 1.12 4.29
C LEU A 31 -27.39 1.01 5.22
N ALA A 32 -26.37 0.27 4.83
CA ALA A 32 -25.15 0.12 5.60
C ALA A 32 -23.94 0.04 4.66
N GLU A 33 -22.78 0.37 5.20
CA GLU A 33 -21.52 0.37 4.46
C GLU A 33 -20.35 -0.15 5.29
N VAL A 34 -19.39 -0.76 4.60
CA VAL A 34 -18.11 -1.18 5.17
C VAL A 34 -17.02 -0.32 4.55
N TYR A 35 -16.48 0.61 5.35
CA TYR A 35 -15.44 1.56 4.91
C TYR A 35 -15.82 2.30 3.61
N GLY A 36 -17.08 2.72 3.51
CA GLY A 36 -17.62 3.47 2.37
C GLY A 36 -18.18 2.63 1.22
N THR A 37 -17.95 1.31 1.19
CA THR A 37 -18.59 0.40 0.22
C THR A 37 -19.98 0.00 0.71
N GLU A 38 -21.00 0.22 -0.11
CA GLU A 38 -22.39 -0.10 0.22
C GLU A 38 -22.63 -1.61 0.30
N MET A 39 -23.32 -2.05 1.34
CA MET A 39 -23.80 -3.42 1.48
C MET A 39 -25.12 -3.59 0.71
N LEU A 40 -25.23 -4.70 -0.02
CA LEU A 40 -26.45 -5.06 -0.73
C LEU A 40 -27.43 -5.80 0.20
N LEU A 41 -28.71 -5.46 0.07
CA LEU A 41 -29.78 -6.12 0.82
C LEU A 41 -29.81 -7.62 0.51
N ASN A 42 -29.86 -8.44 1.55
CA ASN A 42 -29.86 -9.90 1.48
C ASN A 42 -28.64 -10.54 0.77
N LYS A 43 -27.53 -9.80 0.61
CA LYS A 43 -26.26 -10.38 0.19
C LYS A 43 -25.47 -10.80 1.43
N THR A 44 -24.99 -12.04 1.43
CA THR A 44 -24.07 -12.54 2.46
C THR A 44 -22.64 -12.10 2.14
N TYR A 45 -21.96 -11.54 3.13
CA TYR A 45 -20.54 -11.17 3.08
C TYR A 45 -19.75 -11.97 4.11
N THR A 46 -18.65 -12.59 3.70
CA THR A 46 -17.81 -13.45 4.53
C THR A 46 -16.55 -12.71 4.95
N PHE A 47 -16.38 -12.52 6.26
CA PHE A 47 -15.20 -11.92 6.84
C PHE A 47 -14.22 -13.01 7.29
N PRO A 48 -12.97 -12.99 6.79
CA PRO A 48 -12.01 -14.04 7.07
C PRO A 48 -11.56 -14.01 8.53
N ARG A 49 -10.99 -15.12 8.98
CA ARG A 49 -10.43 -15.28 10.32
C ARG A 49 -9.50 -14.12 10.70
N ARG A 50 -9.54 -13.72 11.97
CA ARG A 50 -8.69 -12.66 12.55
C ARG A 50 -8.83 -11.27 11.93
N SER A 51 -9.81 -11.06 11.04
CA SER A 51 -10.12 -9.74 10.51
C SER A 51 -10.81 -8.85 11.54
N LYS A 52 -10.60 -7.54 11.40
CA LYS A 52 -11.33 -6.50 12.14
C LYS A 52 -12.08 -5.64 11.15
N ALA A 53 -13.38 -5.47 11.38
CA ALA A 53 -14.25 -4.71 10.50
C ALA A 53 -15.26 -3.88 11.30
N ALA A 54 -15.81 -2.87 10.62
CA ALA A 54 -16.90 -2.05 11.12
C ALA A 54 -17.94 -1.86 10.00
N VAL A 55 -19.21 -2.03 10.34
CA VAL A 55 -20.36 -1.76 9.46
C VAL A 55 -21.04 -0.51 9.97
N PHE A 56 -20.99 0.58 9.21
CA PHE A 56 -21.56 1.87 9.59
C PHE A 56 -22.89 2.11 8.86
N THR A 57 -23.77 2.93 9.45
CA THR A 57 -24.99 3.39 8.78
C THR A 57 -25.27 4.87 9.08
N TYR A 58 -25.60 5.63 8.03
CA TYR A 58 -26.07 7.01 8.15
C TYR A 58 -27.55 7.11 8.55
N GLN A 59 -28.38 6.12 8.19
CA GLN A 59 -29.85 6.22 8.26
C GLN A 59 -30.49 5.17 9.18
N GLY A 60 -29.72 4.17 9.62
CA GLY A 60 -30.20 3.01 10.36
C GLY A 60 -30.22 1.76 9.49
N ALA A 61 -29.89 0.62 10.10
CA ALA A 61 -29.81 -0.66 9.43
C ALA A 61 -30.02 -1.83 10.41
N THR A 62 -30.47 -2.97 9.89
CA THR A 62 -30.49 -4.23 10.62
C THR A 62 -29.51 -5.20 9.96
N ILE A 63 -28.47 -5.59 10.70
CA ILE A 63 -27.42 -6.52 10.27
C ILE A 63 -27.60 -7.85 10.98
N GLU A 64 -27.63 -8.95 10.23
CA GLU A 64 -27.57 -10.29 10.80
C GLU A 64 -26.15 -10.83 10.73
N MET A 65 -25.65 -11.36 11.85
CA MET A 65 -24.34 -11.97 11.95
C MET A 65 -24.46 -13.48 12.23
N THR A 66 -23.83 -14.28 11.39
CA THR A 66 -23.71 -15.73 11.58
C THR A 66 -22.25 -16.11 11.87
N GLY A 67 -22.04 -16.86 12.95
CA GLY A 67 -20.70 -17.24 13.45
C GLY A 67 -20.44 -16.66 14.84
N SER A 68 -19.28 -16.96 15.40
CA SER A 68 -18.89 -16.54 16.75
C SER A 68 -17.66 -15.62 16.69
N PRO A 69 -17.85 -14.28 16.61
CA PRO A 69 -16.75 -13.35 16.69
C PRO A 69 -16.11 -13.40 18.09
N LEU A 70 -14.84 -12.99 18.20
CA LEU A 70 -14.18 -12.80 19.50
C LEU A 70 -14.85 -11.68 20.30
N LYS A 71 -15.29 -10.64 19.60
CA LYS A 71 -16.01 -9.50 20.18
C LYS A 71 -16.81 -8.79 19.09
N SER A 72 -18.04 -8.40 19.43
CA SER A 72 -18.91 -7.59 18.59
C SER A 72 -19.73 -6.65 19.45
N TYR A 73 -19.85 -5.38 19.06
CA TYR A 73 -20.67 -4.39 19.76
C TYR A 73 -21.06 -3.23 18.85
N ILE A 74 -22.16 -2.55 19.17
CA ILE A 74 -22.59 -1.33 18.48
C ILE A 74 -21.94 -0.12 19.15
N CYS A 75 -21.15 0.64 18.39
CA CYS A 75 -20.62 1.91 18.82
C CYS A 75 -21.69 3.01 18.61
N GLN A 76 -21.97 3.76 19.68
CA GLN A 76 -23.05 4.76 19.69
C GLN A 76 -22.62 6.14 19.17
N LYS A 77 -21.31 6.44 19.16
CA LYS A 77 -20.75 7.74 18.77
C LYS A 77 -19.73 7.56 17.64
N CYS A 78 -20.14 7.85 16.43
CA CYS A 78 -19.34 7.70 15.22
C CYS A 78 -19.18 9.04 14.46
N ASP A 79 -19.06 10.15 15.19
CA ASP A 79 -18.99 11.51 14.64
C ASP A 79 -17.81 11.70 13.66
N HIS A 80 -16.77 10.87 13.78
CA HIS A 80 -15.65 10.81 12.83
C HIS A 80 -16.10 10.53 11.39
N MET A 81 -17.20 9.78 11.18
CA MET A 81 -17.74 9.52 9.85
C MET A 81 -18.35 10.77 9.20
N LEU A 82 -18.85 11.72 9.98
CA LEU A 82 -19.31 13.02 9.47
C LEU A 82 -18.14 13.89 9.04
N CYS A 83 -17.03 13.86 9.81
CA CYS A 83 -15.79 14.52 9.43
C CYS A 83 -15.26 13.98 8.09
N TYR A 84 -15.19 12.65 7.92
CA TYR A 84 -14.73 12.05 6.67
C TYR A 84 -15.65 12.34 5.48
N LEU A 85 -16.97 12.41 5.71
CA LEU A 85 -17.93 12.83 4.70
C LEU A 85 -17.73 14.29 4.29
N SER A 86 -17.47 15.19 5.25
CA SER A 86 -17.16 16.59 4.98
C SER A 86 -15.89 16.73 4.13
N ILE A 87 -14.82 16.03 4.51
CA ILE A 87 -13.56 16.01 3.76
C ILE A 87 -13.78 15.51 2.33
N HIS A 88 -14.58 14.45 2.16
CA HIS A 88 -14.94 13.99 0.82
C HIS A 88 -15.70 15.07 0.02
N GLY A 89 -16.61 15.80 0.66
CA GLY A 89 -17.33 16.93 0.05
C GLY A 89 -16.39 18.05 -0.40
N ASP A 90 -15.41 18.41 0.43
CA ASP A 90 -14.39 19.41 0.07
C ASP A 90 -13.53 18.94 -1.11
N LEU A 91 -13.08 17.68 -1.09
CA LEU A 91 -12.35 17.09 -2.22
C LEU A 91 -13.21 17.04 -3.48
N GLU A 92 -14.51 16.73 -3.38
CA GLU A 92 -15.42 16.71 -4.53
C GLU A 92 -15.61 18.09 -5.14
N LYS A 93 -15.70 19.14 -4.31
CA LYS A 93 -15.73 20.52 -4.80
C LYS A 93 -14.46 20.85 -5.59
N MET A 94 -13.28 20.43 -5.11
CA MET A 94 -12.04 20.60 -5.85
C MET A 94 -12.04 19.82 -7.18
N ARG A 95 -12.67 18.63 -7.24
CA ARG A 95 -12.86 17.89 -8.51
C ARG A 95 -13.76 18.65 -9.47
N GLU A 96 -14.87 19.20 -9.02
CA GLU A 96 -15.80 19.99 -9.84
C GLU A 96 -15.12 21.26 -10.39
N GLU A 97 -14.31 21.95 -9.58
CA GLU A 97 -13.50 23.08 -10.01
C GLU A 97 -12.43 22.66 -11.03
N SER A 98 -11.82 21.49 -10.85
CA SER A 98 -10.88 20.89 -11.81
C SER A 98 -11.52 20.65 -13.17
N GLU A 99 -12.76 20.13 -13.20
CA GLU A 99 -13.50 19.81 -14.43
C GLU A 99 -13.89 21.06 -15.23
N GLN A 100 -14.03 22.20 -14.57
CA GLN A 100 -14.30 23.48 -15.24
C GLN A 100 -13.07 24.04 -15.98
N MET A 101 -11.87 23.53 -15.67
CA MET A 101 -10.63 23.93 -16.33
C MET A 101 -10.40 23.11 -17.62
N LYS A 102 -9.71 23.71 -18.59
CA LYS A 102 -9.34 23.01 -19.82
C LYS A 102 -8.27 21.97 -19.52
N PHE A 103 -8.61 20.70 -19.70
CA PHE A 103 -7.62 19.64 -19.83
C PHE A 103 -6.92 19.76 -21.20
N PRO A 104 -5.58 19.73 -21.28
CA PRO A 104 -4.87 19.82 -22.56
C PRO A 104 -5.36 18.75 -23.54
N GLU A 105 -5.66 19.15 -24.77
CA GLU A 105 -6.04 18.20 -25.82
C GLU A 105 -4.79 17.54 -26.42
N GLU A 106 -4.84 16.22 -26.64
CA GLU A 106 -3.72 15.43 -27.18
C GLU A 106 -3.20 15.93 -28.55
N ASN A 107 -4.04 16.66 -29.31
CA ASN A 107 -3.71 17.18 -30.64
C ASN A 107 -3.44 18.70 -30.67
N SER A 108 -3.19 19.33 -29.52
CA SER A 108 -2.87 20.76 -29.48
C SER A 108 -1.48 21.07 -30.04
N VAL A 109 -1.35 22.22 -30.71
CA VAL A 109 -0.14 22.65 -31.45
C VAL A 109 1.07 22.84 -30.51
N GLU A 110 0.82 23.10 -29.22
CA GLU A 110 1.84 23.10 -28.18
C GLU A 110 1.43 22.13 -27.06
N PRO A 111 2.21 21.07 -26.78
CA PRO A 111 1.93 20.17 -25.68
C PRO A 111 2.11 20.91 -24.34
N SER A 112 1.00 21.32 -23.74
CA SER A 112 0.99 21.86 -22.38
C SER A 112 0.68 20.74 -21.38
N GLN A 113 1.46 20.66 -20.31
CA GLN A 113 1.16 19.75 -19.19
C GLN A 113 0.00 20.33 -18.39
N PRO A 114 -0.94 19.50 -17.90
CA PRO A 114 -2.02 20.01 -17.09
C PRO A 114 -1.48 20.54 -15.75
N ASP A 115 -2.09 21.61 -15.26
CA ASP A 115 -1.74 22.23 -13.99
C ASP A 115 -2.16 21.32 -12.82
N LEU A 116 -1.18 20.60 -12.25
CA LEU A 116 -1.39 19.69 -11.12
C LEU A 116 -1.98 20.38 -9.89
N SER A 117 -1.84 21.71 -9.74
CA SER A 117 -2.47 22.45 -8.63
C SER A 117 -4.00 22.38 -8.68
N LYS A 118 -4.57 22.04 -9.84
CA LYS A 118 -6.02 21.83 -10.05
C LYS A 118 -6.46 20.38 -9.83
N THR A 119 -5.53 19.46 -9.56
CA THR A 119 -5.85 18.08 -9.20
C THR A 119 -6.00 17.96 -7.69
N PRO A 120 -7.08 17.36 -7.15
CA PRO A 120 -7.16 17.10 -5.71
C PRO A 120 -6.14 16.00 -5.32
N ILE A 121 -5.10 16.36 -4.57
CA ILE A 121 -4.04 15.43 -4.13
C ILE A 121 -4.01 15.45 -2.60
N CYS A 122 -4.61 14.42 -2.02
CA CYS A 122 -4.80 14.28 -0.58
C CYS A 122 -3.83 13.26 0.01
N LEU A 123 -2.96 13.69 0.91
CA LEU A 123 -2.03 12.83 1.63
C LEU A 123 -2.49 12.60 3.07
N VAL A 124 -2.43 11.36 3.55
CA VAL A 124 -2.83 10.99 4.91
C VAL A 124 -1.61 10.51 5.69
N CYS A 125 -1.34 11.12 6.84
CA CYS A 125 -0.19 10.84 7.69
C CYS A 125 -0.55 10.74 9.18
N LYS A 126 0.38 10.19 9.96
CA LYS A 126 0.29 10.07 11.41
C LYS A 126 1.69 10.02 12.02
N PRO A 127 1.88 10.40 13.29
CA PRO A 127 3.15 10.18 14.00
C PRO A 127 3.37 8.68 14.32
N ARG A 128 4.64 8.27 14.53
CA ARG A 128 4.99 6.94 15.06
C ARG A 128 4.55 6.82 16.52
N GLY A 129 4.29 5.59 16.95
CA GLY A 129 3.72 5.29 18.27
C GLY A 129 2.20 5.34 18.29
N ALA A 130 1.58 6.14 17.42
CA ALA A 130 0.14 6.11 17.21
C ALA A 130 -0.25 4.83 16.44
N THR A 131 -0.58 3.77 17.18
CA THR A 131 -1.02 2.49 16.64
C THR A 131 -2.53 2.49 16.46
N ASN A 132 -3.01 1.74 15.46
CA ASN A 132 -4.45 1.55 15.21
C ASN A 132 -5.26 2.85 15.05
N THR A 133 -4.67 3.91 14.48
CA THR A 133 -5.34 5.21 14.30
C THR A 133 -6.35 5.26 13.15
N GLY A 134 -6.35 4.26 12.26
CA GLY A 134 -7.33 4.19 11.17
C GLY A 134 -6.92 4.80 9.85
N LYS A 135 -5.69 5.30 9.69
CA LYS A 135 -5.19 5.93 8.44
C LYS A 135 -5.68 5.23 7.16
N SER A 136 -5.41 3.93 7.04
CA SER A 136 -5.79 3.17 5.86
C SER A 136 -7.30 2.95 5.70
N LYS A 137 -8.07 2.99 6.80
CA LYS A 137 -9.54 2.95 6.76
C LYS A 137 -10.08 4.28 6.22
N VAL A 138 -9.50 5.41 6.64
CA VAL A 138 -9.83 6.73 6.09
C VAL A 138 -9.56 6.78 4.59
N CYS A 139 -8.39 6.31 4.14
CA CYS A 139 -8.10 6.23 2.70
C CYS A 139 -9.16 5.41 1.96
N LYS A 140 -9.53 4.22 2.47
CA LYS A 140 -10.56 3.36 1.85
C LYS A 140 -11.93 4.06 1.78
N ILE A 141 -12.35 4.75 2.84
CA ILE A 141 -13.60 5.51 2.87
C ILE A 141 -13.59 6.60 1.79
N LEU A 142 -12.55 7.42 1.72
CA LEU A 142 -12.45 8.51 0.75
C LEU A 142 -12.41 7.99 -0.70
N LEU A 143 -11.69 6.89 -0.95
CA LEU A 143 -11.64 6.23 -2.25
C LEU A 143 -13.03 5.70 -2.67
N ASN A 144 -13.71 4.99 -1.76
CA ASN A 144 -15.03 4.43 -2.02
C ASN A 144 -16.10 5.50 -2.25
N TYR A 145 -16.08 6.59 -1.49
CA TYR A 145 -16.98 7.72 -1.72
C TYR A 145 -16.75 8.37 -3.08
N ALA A 146 -15.49 8.56 -3.48
CA ALA A 146 -15.16 9.06 -4.82
C ALA A 146 -15.65 8.09 -5.92
N ALA A 147 -15.43 6.79 -5.76
CA ALA A 147 -15.91 5.79 -6.72
C ALA A 147 -17.44 5.75 -6.83
N ARG A 148 -18.17 5.89 -5.70
CA ARG A 148 -19.64 6.02 -5.67
C ARG A 148 -20.15 7.24 -6.44
N ARG A 149 -19.33 8.29 -6.53
CA ARG A 149 -19.58 9.50 -7.34
C ARG A 149 -19.16 9.35 -8.81
N GLY A 150 -18.74 8.17 -9.24
CA GLY A 150 -18.28 7.91 -10.61
C GLY A 150 -16.87 8.43 -10.92
N ARG A 151 -16.13 8.86 -9.88
CA ARG A 151 -14.73 9.26 -10.00
C ARG A 151 -13.82 8.03 -10.11
N ALA A 152 -12.60 8.23 -10.58
CA ALA A 152 -11.55 7.23 -10.66
C ALA A 152 -10.24 7.72 -9.99
N PRO A 153 -10.23 7.95 -8.66
CA PRO A 153 -9.02 8.44 -7.99
C PRO A 153 -7.89 7.40 -8.05
N ILE A 154 -6.66 7.89 -8.11
CA ILE A 154 -5.47 7.05 -7.94
C ILE A 154 -5.22 6.87 -6.45
N PHE A 155 -5.20 5.64 -5.97
CA PHE A 155 -4.72 5.30 -4.64
C PHE A 155 -3.21 5.05 -4.70
N VAL A 156 -2.44 5.77 -3.89
CA VAL A 156 -1.00 5.56 -3.72
C VAL A 156 -0.75 5.06 -2.31
N ASP A 157 0.01 3.99 -2.18
CA ASP A 157 0.45 3.46 -0.89
C ASP A 157 1.97 3.49 -0.78
N LEU A 158 2.45 4.38 0.08
CA LEU A 158 3.86 4.54 0.42
C LEU A 158 4.24 3.79 1.70
N ASP A 159 3.42 2.86 2.20
CA ASP A 159 3.73 2.08 3.40
C ASP A 159 4.35 0.71 3.03
N PRO A 160 5.69 0.55 3.03
CA PRO A 160 6.31 -0.73 2.69
C PRO A 160 6.21 -1.77 3.81
N SER A 161 5.67 -1.42 4.97
CA SER A 161 5.61 -2.31 6.11
C SER A 161 4.57 -3.43 5.94
N ASP A 162 4.45 -4.28 6.95
CA ASP A 162 3.39 -5.29 7.06
C ASP A 162 1.97 -4.71 7.04
N ARG A 163 1.82 -3.38 7.05
CA ARG A 163 0.55 -2.64 7.04
C ARG A 163 0.19 -2.05 5.67
N GLY A 164 1.07 -2.10 4.67
CA GLY A 164 0.79 -1.67 3.29
C GLY A 164 -0.38 -2.44 2.65
N HIS A 165 -1.10 -1.84 1.71
CA HIS A 165 -2.33 -2.37 1.10
C HIS A 165 -2.13 -2.81 -0.35
N ILE A 166 -1.06 -2.37 -0.99
CA ILE A 166 -0.75 -2.69 -2.39
C ILE A 166 0.51 -3.58 -2.42
N GLY A 167 0.46 -4.68 -3.18
CA GLY A 167 1.57 -5.61 -3.31
C GLY A 167 1.88 -6.40 -2.03
N LEU A 168 3.10 -6.95 -1.98
CA LEU A 168 3.62 -7.59 -0.77
C LEU A 168 4.35 -6.57 0.11
N PRO A 169 4.53 -6.86 1.42
CA PRO A 169 5.45 -6.08 2.26
C PRO A 169 6.81 -5.93 1.57
N GLY A 170 7.47 -4.79 1.75
CA GLY A 170 8.66 -4.42 0.99
C GLY A 170 8.38 -3.71 -0.32
N THR A 171 7.13 -3.30 -0.61
CA THR A 171 6.80 -2.53 -1.81
C THR A 171 6.01 -1.27 -1.51
N ILE A 172 6.15 -0.28 -2.38
CA ILE A 172 5.22 0.84 -2.49
C ILE A 172 4.48 0.72 -3.81
N GLY A 173 3.28 1.27 -3.91
CA GLY A 173 2.48 1.09 -5.11
C GLY A 173 1.43 2.17 -5.37
N ALA A 174 0.84 2.09 -6.55
CA ALA A 174 -0.31 2.88 -6.96
C ALA A 174 -1.29 2.04 -7.79
N LEU A 175 -2.59 2.36 -7.69
CA LEU A 175 -3.65 1.72 -8.47
C LEU A 175 -4.81 2.70 -8.66
N SER A 176 -5.54 2.59 -9.78
CA SER A 176 -6.74 3.39 -10.03
C SER A 176 -7.96 2.71 -9.42
N ILE A 177 -8.78 3.46 -8.66
CA ILE A 177 -10.02 2.97 -8.06
C ILE A 177 -11.21 3.50 -8.84
N GLU A 178 -11.72 2.70 -9.78
CA GLU A 178 -12.85 3.10 -10.65
C GLU A 178 -14.22 2.67 -10.12
N SER A 179 -14.24 1.71 -9.21
CA SER A 179 -15.44 1.17 -8.56
C SER A 179 -15.19 1.00 -7.08
N PRO A 180 -16.24 1.00 -6.24
CA PRO A 180 -16.09 0.72 -4.81
C PRO A 180 -15.32 -0.59 -4.59
N ILE A 181 -14.38 -0.53 -3.66
CA ILE A 181 -13.53 -1.64 -3.22
C ILE A 181 -14.43 -2.74 -2.67
N ASP A 182 -14.27 -3.97 -3.14
CA ASP A 182 -15.12 -5.07 -2.68
C ASP A 182 -14.87 -5.37 -1.19
N ILE A 183 -15.95 -5.74 -0.49
CA ILE A 183 -15.92 -5.97 0.97
C ILE A 183 -15.12 -7.22 1.33
N GLU A 184 -15.18 -8.26 0.49
CA GLU A 184 -14.55 -9.56 0.72
C GLU A 184 -13.16 -9.63 0.09
N THR A 185 -13.02 -9.24 -1.18
CA THR A 185 -11.75 -9.35 -1.92
C THR A 185 -10.85 -8.13 -1.76
N GLY A 186 -11.38 -6.99 -1.31
CA GLY A 186 -10.60 -5.79 -1.07
C GLY A 186 -10.18 -5.07 -2.36
N LEU A 187 -8.95 -4.55 -2.37
CA LEU A 187 -8.42 -3.75 -3.48
C LEU A 187 -8.29 -4.63 -4.75
N PRO A 188 -8.54 -4.07 -5.94
CA PRO A 188 -8.37 -4.81 -7.17
C PRO A 188 -6.89 -5.23 -7.32
N GLN A 189 -6.66 -6.51 -7.59
CA GLN A 189 -5.31 -7.06 -7.71
C GLN A 189 -4.68 -6.81 -9.11
N GLY A 190 -5.48 -6.36 -10.10
CA GLY A 190 -5.03 -6.09 -11.46
C GLY A 190 -4.48 -4.68 -11.69
N SER A 191 -3.50 -4.55 -12.59
CA SER A 191 -2.97 -3.27 -13.12
C SER A 191 -2.42 -2.28 -12.09
N SER A 192 -1.86 -2.77 -10.97
CA SER A 192 -1.12 -1.92 -10.04
C SER A 192 0.28 -1.61 -10.55
N MET A 193 0.74 -0.40 -10.26
CA MET A 193 2.15 -0.04 -10.34
C MET A 193 2.79 -0.31 -9.00
N LEU A 194 3.82 -1.15 -8.97
CA LEU A 194 4.56 -1.57 -7.80
C LEU A 194 6.03 -1.21 -8.00
N MET A 195 6.65 -0.68 -6.95
CA MET A 195 8.08 -0.45 -6.88
C MET A 195 8.67 -1.22 -5.71
N HIS A 196 9.80 -1.88 -5.96
CA HIS A 196 10.48 -2.71 -4.97
C HIS A 196 11.33 -1.85 -4.04
N PHE A 197 10.98 -1.84 -2.75
CA PHE A 197 11.80 -1.28 -1.70
C PHE A 197 12.66 -2.36 -1.01
N GLY A 198 12.14 -3.57 -0.88
CA GLY A 198 12.86 -4.73 -0.34
C GLY A 198 12.98 -4.78 1.19
N HIS A 199 12.69 -3.68 1.89
CA HIS A 199 12.75 -3.55 3.36
C HIS A 199 11.39 -3.14 3.95
N LEU A 200 11.24 -3.21 5.28
CA LEU A 200 9.93 -3.00 5.94
C LEU A 200 9.76 -1.64 6.60
N GLU A 201 10.84 -0.93 6.91
CA GLU A 201 10.79 0.43 7.41
C GLU A 201 11.80 1.30 6.63
N PRO A 202 11.44 2.54 6.28
CA PRO A 202 12.33 3.45 5.55
C PRO A 202 13.65 3.77 6.26
N SER A 203 13.65 3.82 7.59
CA SER A 203 14.77 4.28 8.43
C SER A 203 15.64 3.15 9.00
N ILE A 204 15.61 1.95 8.42
CA ILE A 204 16.19 0.73 9.00
C ILE A 204 17.71 0.75 9.22
N ASP A 205 18.48 1.53 8.47
CA ASP A 205 19.92 1.50 8.61
C ASP A 205 20.44 2.69 9.41
N ASN A 206 21.20 2.38 10.47
CA ASN A 206 21.98 3.33 11.27
C ASN A 206 22.99 4.16 10.42
N GLU A 207 23.03 3.92 9.11
CA GLU A 207 23.91 4.48 8.09
C GLU A 207 23.16 5.36 7.05
N GLY A 208 21.81 5.39 7.05
CA GLY A 208 21.00 6.36 6.30
C GLY A 208 20.67 6.04 4.82
N ASN A 209 20.99 4.86 4.30
CA ASN A 209 20.80 4.44 2.90
C ASN A 209 19.35 4.01 2.58
N GLY A 210 18.63 3.41 3.54
CA GLY A 210 17.23 3.01 3.37
C GLY A 210 16.34 4.23 3.09
N GLY A 211 16.62 5.34 3.76
CA GLY A 211 15.93 6.61 3.53
C GLY A 211 16.21 7.19 2.14
N LEU A 212 17.43 7.03 1.61
CA LEU A 212 17.81 7.49 0.27
C LEU A 212 17.10 6.69 -0.83
N LEU A 213 17.10 5.37 -0.73
CA LEU A 213 16.35 4.51 -1.66
C LEU A 213 14.85 4.84 -1.60
N TYR A 214 14.28 4.88 -0.41
CA TYR A 214 12.86 5.15 -0.24
C TYR A 214 12.45 6.53 -0.77
N LYS A 215 13.30 7.55 -0.58
CA LYS A 215 13.15 8.87 -1.19
C LYS A 215 13.12 8.78 -2.72
N ALA A 216 14.07 8.08 -3.33
CA ALA A 216 14.10 7.88 -4.79
C ALA A 216 12.86 7.14 -5.30
N LEU A 217 12.35 6.16 -4.56
CA LEU A 217 11.11 5.46 -4.90
C LEU A 217 9.88 6.36 -4.80
N ILE A 218 9.81 7.25 -3.80
CA ILE A 218 8.77 8.30 -3.72
C ILE A 218 8.81 9.19 -4.96
N GLU A 219 9.99 9.65 -5.37
CA GLU A 219 10.17 10.49 -6.56
C GLU A 219 9.76 9.75 -7.84
N ASN A 220 10.11 8.47 -7.97
CA ASN A 220 9.71 7.64 -9.11
C ASN A 220 8.19 7.43 -9.15
N MET A 221 7.58 7.13 -8.00
CA MET A 221 6.14 6.91 -7.89
C MET A 221 5.37 8.18 -8.24
N ALA A 222 5.79 9.33 -7.72
CA ALA A 222 5.19 10.61 -8.04
C ALA A 222 5.28 10.94 -9.53
N ARG A 223 6.44 10.73 -10.16
CA ARG A 223 6.61 10.91 -11.61
C ARG A 223 5.64 10.05 -12.43
N ALA A 224 5.48 8.78 -12.04
CA ALA A 224 4.57 7.88 -12.74
C ALA A 224 3.10 8.27 -12.55
N VAL A 225 2.71 8.67 -11.34
CA VAL A 225 1.37 9.19 -11.06
C VAL A 225 1.11 10.47 -11.83
N HIS A 226 2.03 11.43 -11.83
CA HIS A 226 1.92 12.67 -12.61
C HIS A 226 1.82 12.39 -14.11
N SER A 227 2.60 11.44 -14.63
CA SER A 227 2.49 11.00 -16.02
C SER A 227 1.11 10.43 -16.34
N LYS A 228 0.53 9.62 -15.44
CA LYS A 228 -0.84 9.11 -15.58
C LYS A 228 -1.88 10.23 -15.55
N LEU A 229 -1.73 11.22 -14.66
CA LEU A 229 -2.61 12.38 -14.57
C LEU A 229 -2.51 13.27 -15.82
N ALA A 230 -1.32 13.37 -16.43
CA ALA A 230 -1.11 14.12 -17.65
C ALA A 230 -1.79 13.49 -18.88
N GLN A 231 -1.92 12.16 -18.89
CA GLN A 231 -2.47 11.41 -20.03
C GLN A 231 -3.95 11.05 -19.87
N ASP A 232 -4.45 10.93 -18.63
CA ASP A 232 -5.83 10.53 -18.37
C ASP A 232 -6.62 11.63 -17.68
N LYS A 233 -7.48 12.28 -18.47
CA LYS A 233 -8.44 13.28 -18.03
C LYS A 233 -9.30 12.81 -16.85
N LYS A 234 -9.75 11.55 -16.84
CA LYS A 234 -10.61 11.04 -15.76
C LYS A 234 -9.83 10.94 -14.46
N SER A 235 -8.62 10.39 -14.50
CA SER A 235 -7.72 10.34 -13.33
C SER A 235 -7.38 11.75 -12.83
N PHE A 236 -7.06 12.69 -13.73
CA PHE A 236 -6.72 14.08 -13.39
C PHE A 236 -7.82 14.74 -12.57
N HIS A 237 -9.04 14.75 -13.07
CA HIS A 237 -10.16 15.36 -12.35
C HIS A 237 -10.59 14.56 -11.11
N SER A 238 -10.27 13.27 -11.04
CA SER A 238 -10.62 12.42 -9.89
C SER A 238 -9.66 12.56 -8.72
N GLY A 239 -8.41 12.93 -8.98
CA GLY A 239 -7.42 13.18 -7.95
C GLY A 239 -6.71 11.94 -7.43
N VAL A 240 -5.95 12.12 -6.36
CA VAL A 240 -5.05 11.13 -5.76
C VAL A 240 -5.26 11.08 -4.25
N ILE A 241 -5.34 9.86 -3.68
CA ILE A 241 -5.32 9.63 -2.23
C ILE A 241 -4.05 8.87 -1.87
N ILE A 242 -3.20 9.45 -1.02
CA ILE A 242 -1.87 8.92 -0.67
C ILE A 242 -1.89 8.45 0.78
N ASN A 243 -1.64 7.16 0.99
CA ASN A 243 -1.39 6.55 2.30
C ASN A 243 0.13 6.54 2.56
N THR A 244 0.58 7.04 3.70
CA THR A 244 2.02 7.06 4.06
C THR A 244 2.37 6.05 5.15
N CYS A 245 3.63 5.68 5.38
CA CYS A 245 3.99 4.87 6.55
C CYS A 245 3.83 5.65 7.88
N ALA A 246 4.16 5.03 9.02
CA ALA A 246 4.26 5.75 10.30
C ALA A 246 5.65 6.40 10.42
N TRP A 247 5.72 7.68 10.73
CA TRP A 247 6.96 8.47 10.73
C TRP A 247 7.44 8.75 12.16
N SER A 248 8.66 8.34 12.53
CA SER A 248 9.16 8.37 13.94
C SER A 248 9.93 9.58 14.36
N ASP A 249 10.81 10.01 13.48
CA ASP A 249 11.93 10.84 13.87
C ASP A 249 12.08 11.98 12.86
N VAL A 250 13.13 12.75 13.06
CA VAL A 250 13.43 13.91 12.21
C VAL A 250 13.71 13.47 10.75
N ALA A 251 14.28 12.28 10.52
CA ALA A 251 14.60 11.79 9.18
C ALA A 251 13.31 11.37 8.45
N ASP A 252 12.45 10.64 9.13
CA ASP A 252 11.12 10.25 8.68
C ASP A 252 10.23 11.46 8.39
N TYR A 253 10.27 12.50 9.24
CA TYR A 253 9.55 13.73 8.99
C TYR A 253 10.01 14.44 7.70
N LYS A 254 11.32 14.44 7.41
CA LYS A 254 11.84 14.97 6.14
C LYS A 254 11.34 14.19 4.93
N LEU A 255 11.21 12.86 5.04
CA LEU A 255 10.65 12.02 4.00
C LEU A 255 9.15 12.27 3.79
N LEU A 256 8.38 12.48 4.87
CA LEU A 256 6.99 12.90 4.79
C LEU A 256 6.86 14.26 4.07
N LEU A 257 7.62 15.26 4.50
CA LEU A 257 7.63 16.59 3.88
C LEU A 257 8.02 16.51 2.40
N HIS A 258 9.00 15.67 2.09
CA HIS A 258 9.42 15.40 0.72
C HIS A 258 8.29 14.76 -0.11
N ALA A 259 7.57 13.76 0.42
CA ALA A 259 6.42 13.17 -0.24
C ALA A 259 5.33 14.21 -0.52
N CYS A 260 4.98 15.06 0.46
CA CYS A 260 4.01 16.15 0.26
C CYS A 260 4.43 17.06 -0.91
N LYS A 261 5.71 17.45 -0.97
CA LYS A 261 6.24 18.36 -1.99
C LYS A 261 6.32 17.72 -3.38
N VAL A 262 6.85 16.51 -3.48
CA VAL A 262 7.04 15.86 -4.79
C VAL A 262 5.71 15.42 -5.40
N PHE A 263 4.75 14.96 -4.59
CA PHE A 263 3.41 14.68 -5.11
C PHE A 263 2.59 15.95 -5.39
N GLN A 264 3.04 17.12 -4.91
CA GLN A 264 2.27 18.38 -4.92
C GLN A 264 0.92 18.24 -4.20
N ALA A 265 0.95 17.65 -3.01
CA ALA A 265 -0.25 17.46 -2.19
C ALA A 265 -0.83 18.81 -1.76
N ASN A 266 -2.08 19.08 -2.12
CA ASN A 266 -2.79 20.30 -1.72
C ASN A 266 -3.69 20.09 -0.51
N THR A 267 -3.94 18.83 -0.11
CA THR A 267 -4.61 18.48 1.15
C THR A 267 -3.76 17.50 1.94
N VAL A 268 -3.52 17.78 3.23
CA VAL A 268 -2.79 16.88 4.14
C VAL A 268 -3.63 16.59 5.37
N LEU A 269 -3.99 15.32 5.58
CA LEU A 269 -4.79 14.86 6.71
C LEU A 269 -3.86 14.23 7.76
N VAL A 270 -3.78 14.87 8.93
CA VAL A 270 -3.03 14.41 10.09
C VAL A 270 -3.98 13.65 11.02
N ILE A 271 -3.73 12.37 11.29
CA ILE A 271 -4.61 11.61 12.19
C ILE A 271 -4.27 11.89 13.67
N ASP A 272 -5.20 12.55 14.37
CA ASP A 272 -5.27 12.71 15.84
C ASP A 272 -3.97 13.20 16.48
N PHE A 273 -3.35 14.24 15.91
CA PHE A 273 -2.10 14.79 16.44
C PHE A 273 -1.84 16.25 16.04
N ASP A 274 -2.18 17.19 16.93
CA ASP A 274 -2.09 18.63 16.68
C ASP A 274 -0.66 19.13 16.43
N GLY A 275 0.35 18.54 17.11
CA GLY A 275 1.75 18.97 16.96
C GLY A 275 2.25 18.83 15.53
N LEU A 276 1.98 17.69 14.88
CA LEU A 276 2.37 17.45 13.48
C LEU A 276 1.57 18.33 12.53
N GLN A 277 0.31 18.67 12.85
CA GLN A 277 -0.45 19.63 12.05
C GLN A 277 0.27 20.98 12.03
N VAL A 278 0.61 21.53 13.21
CA VAL A 278 1.29 22.83 13.31
C VAL A 278 2.64 22.82 12.60
N ASP A 279 3.42 21.75 12.78
CA ASP A 279 4.73 21.61 12.11
C ASP A 279 4.58 21.55 10.58
N LEU A 280 3.62 20.77 10.07
CA LEU A 280 3.37 20.67 8.63
C LEU A 280 2.80 21.96 8.03
N GLU A 281 1.89 22.66 8.72
CA GLU A 281 1.36 23.95 8.27
C GLU A 281 2.49 24.97 8.09
N LYS A 282 3.42 25.01 9.04
CA LYS A 282 4.60 25.87 8.97
C LYS A 282 5.51 25.46 7.80
N ASP A 283 5.92 24.20 7.71
CA ASP A 283 6.94 23.75 6.75
C ASP A 283 6.42 23.59 5.30
N LEU A 284 5.09 23.53 5.13
CA LEU A 284 4.42 23.54 3.83
C LEU A 284 3.91 24.95 3.43
N SER A 285 4.00 25.96 4.29
CA SER A 285 3.59 27.33 3.92
C SER A 285 4.43 27.91 2.76
N ASP A 286 5.70 27.50 2.65
CA ASP A 286 6.64 27.91 1.61
C ASP A 286 6.64 26.99 0.38
N CYS A 287 5.74 26.01 0.30
CA CYS A 287 5.65 25.20 -0.91
C CYS A 287 4.97 26.02 -2.03
N GLY A 288 5.41 25.83 -3.28
CA GLY A 288 5.00 26.67 -4.43
C GLY A 288 3.52 26.57 -4.83
N HIS A 289 2.67 25.97 -4.00
CA HIS A 289 1.23 25.84 -4.17
C HIS A 289 0.53 25.88 -2.81
N PRO A 290 -0.74 26.33 -2.72
CA PRO A 290 -1.49 26.29 -1.46
C PRO A 290 -1.67 24.86 -0.95
N VAL A 291 -1.53 24.67 0.38
CA VAL A 291 -1.77 23.38 1.05
C VAL A 291 -2.67 23.58 2.26
N THR A 292 -3.75 22.81 2.32
CA THR A 292 -4.63 22.74 3.50
C THR A 292 -4.22 21.55 4.35
N VAL A 293 -3.80 21.81 5.58
CA VAL A 293 -3.48 20.75 6.56
C VAL A 293 -4.63 20.67 7.56
N LEU A 294 -5.16 19.46 7.80
CA LEU A 294 -6.29 19.23 8.69
C LEU A 294 -5.96 18.13 9.68
N ASN A 295 -6.16 18.38 10.98
CA ASN A 295 -6.19 17.31 11.96
C ASN A 295 -7.56 16.61 11.93
N VAL A 296 -7.54 15.28 11.84
CA VAL A 296 -8.74 14.46 11.68
C VAL A 296 -8.82 13.41 12.79
N PRO A 297 -10.04 13.09 13.27
CA PRO A 297 -10.21 12.12 14.34
C PRO A 297 -9.77 10.72 13.90
N ARG A 298 -9.20 9.94 14.83
CA ARG A 298 -8.89 8.52 14.61
C ARG A 298 -10.15 7.65 14.52
N THR A 299 -10.08 6.57 13.75
CA THR A 299 -11.07 5.48 13.86
C THR A 299 -10.64 4.50 14.94
N VAL A 300 -11.54 4.18 15.88
CA VAL A 300 -11.22 3.22 16.95
C VAL A 300 -11.57 1.80 16.50
N SER A 301 -10.57 0.93 16.39
CA SER A 301 -10.78 -0.50 16.11
C SER A 301 -11.25 -1.27 17.35
N VAL A 302 -11.85 -2.44 17.16
CA VAL A 302 -12.13 -3.38 18.25
C VAL A 302 -10.84 -3.79 18.95
N ASP A 303 -10.82 -3.65 20.27
CA ASP A 303 -9.78 -4.20 21.14
C ASP A 303 -10.31 -5.42 21.91
N THR A 304 -9.65 -6.55 21.68
CA THR A 304 -9.89 -7.85 22.34
C THR A 304 -8.70 -8.30 23.17
N GLY A 305 -7.59 -7.54 23.19
CA GLY A 305 -6.31 -8.03 23.68
C GLY A 305 -5.66 -9.12 22.80
N VAL A 306 -6.34 -9.61 21.76
CA VAL A 306 -5.76 -10.53 20.77
C VAL A 306 -5.02 -9.71 19.72
N PHE A 307 -3.70 -9.73 19.82
CA PHE A 307 -2.79 -9.04 18.92
C PHE A 307 -2.35 -9.99 17.80
N VAL A 308 -2.69 -9.63 16.56
CA VAL A 308 -2.08 -10.25 15.38
C VAL A 308 -0.70 -9.61 15.22
N SER A 309 0.35 -10.43 15.31
CA SER A 309 1.72 -9.93 15.18
C SER A 309 1.97 -9.41 13.75
N ASN A 310 2.93 -8.49 13.60
CA ASN A 310 3.31 -8.01 12.27
C ASN A 310 3.84 -9.15 11.38
N VAL A 311 4.56 -10.12 11.97
CA VAL A 311 5.02 -11.34 11.27
C VAL A 311 3.84 -12.15 10.77
N GLU A 312 2.81 -12.34 11.59
CA GLU A 312 1.62 -13.10 11.20
C GLU A 312 0.81 -12.41 10.11
N LEU A 313 0.65 -11.07 10.17
CA LEU A 313 0.05 -10.29 9.08
C LEU A 313 0.82 -10.43 7.78
N ARG A 314 2.16 -10.43 7.84
CA ARG A 314 3.03 -10.67 6.70
C ARG A 314 2.77 -12.05 6.09
N GLN A 315 2.80 -13.10 6.91
CA GLN A 315 2.57 -14.47 6.44
C GLN A 315 1.18 -14.61 5.79
N LEU A 316 0.15 -14.00 6.37
CA LEU A 316 -1.21 -14.01 5.80
C LEU A 316 -1.28 -13.33 4.43
N LYS A 317 -0.68 -12.14 4.29
CA LYS A 317 -0.64 -11.42 3.00
C LYS A 317 0.12 -12.18 1.92
N ILE A 318 1.27 -12.73 2.27
CA ILE A 318 2.08 -13.51 1.33
C ILE A 318 1.33 -14.78 0.94
N LYS A 319 0.67 -15.45 1.90
CA LYS A 319 -0.18 -16.61 1.63
C LYS A 319 -1.34 -16.25 0.68
N GLU A 320 -2.03 -15.14 0.92
CA GLU A 320 -3.12 -14.66 0.07
C GLU A 320 -2.65 -14.36 -1.37
N TYR A 321 -1.45 -13.81 -1.53
CA TYR A 321 -0.86 -13.59 -2.85
C TYR A 321 -0.62 -14.89 -3.64
N PHE A 322 -0.08 -15.93 -3.00
CA PHE A 322 0.23 -17.20 -3.70
C PHE A 322 -0.99 -18.13 -3.84
N TYR A 323 -1.84 -18.19 -2.82
CA TYR A 323 -2.91 -19.17 -2.69
C TYR A 323 -4.32 -18.57 -2.82
N GLY A 324 -4.42 -17.24 -2.95
CA GLY A 324 -5.69 -16.54 -3.05
C GLY A 324 -6.43 -16.42 -1.73
N THR A 325 -7.69 -16.04 -1.82
CA THR A 325 -8.61 -15.89 -0.70
C THR A 325 -9.54 -17.11 -0.58
N GLN A 326 -10.42 -17.10 0.43
CA GLN A 326 -11.48 -18.11 0.51
C GLN A 326 -12.52 -17.98 -0.61
N VAL A 327 -12.66 -16.78 -1.19
CA VAL A 327 -13.61 -16.49 -2.28
C VAL A 327 -12.98 -16.85 -3.62
N GLU A 328 -11.69 -16.58 -3.77
CA GLU A 328 -10.94 -16.79 -5.01
C GLU A 328 -9.62 -17.50 -4.70
N ALA A 329 -9.60 -18.83 -4.87
CA ALA A 329 -8.44 -19.65 -4.59
C ALA A 329 -7.49 -19.73 -5.80
N PHE A 330 -6.19 -19.65 -5.54
CA PHE A 330 -5.12 -19.80 -6.52
C PHE A 330 -4.34 -21.08 -6.29
N ASN A 331 -3.80 -21.65 -7.37
CA ASN A 331 -2.95 -22.84 -7.34
C ASN A 331 -1.53 -22.47 -7.80
N PRO A 332 -0.62 -22.11 -6.87
CA PRO A 332 0.73 -21.75 -7.23
C PRO A 332 1.52 -22.99 -7.67
N MET A 333 2.62 -22.75 -8.38
CA MET A 333 3.52 -23.78 -8.89
C MET A 333 4.76 -23.88 -8.01
N THR A 334 5.25 -25.10 -7.79
CA THR A 334 6.60 -25.35 -7.27
C THR A 334 7.52 -25.75 -8.42
N ILE A 335 8.60 -25.00 -8.62
CA ILE A 335 9.55 -25.18 -9.73
C ILE A 335 10.93 -25.47 -9.17
N ASP A 336 11.53 -26.58 -9.59
CA ASP A 336 12.91 -26.92 -9.25
C ASP A 336 13.89 -26.42 -10.31
N LYS A 337 14.93 -25.69 -9.89
CA LYS A 337 16.00 -25.17 -10.76
C LYS A 337 17.37 -25.30 -10.10
N LYS A 338 18.41 -25.49 -10.92
CA LYS A 338 19.79 -25.35 -10.46
C LYS A 338 20.02 -23.89 -10.05
N PHE A 339 20.60 -23.66 -8.88
CA PHE A 339 20.86 -22.32 -8.35
C PHE A 339 21.73 -21.49 -9.32
N SER A 340 22.74 -22.11 -9.95
CA SER A 340 23.60 -21.46 -10.94
C SER A 340 22.84 -20.82 -12.11
N VAL A 341 21.67 -21.36 -12.47
CA VAL A 341 20.85 -20.82 -13.57
C VAL A 341 20.09 -19.58 -13.15
N ILE A 342 19.62 -19.54 -11.90
CA ILE A 342 18.85 -18.38 -11.39
C ILE A 342 19.75 -17.32 -10.77
N LYS A 343 20.94 -17.67 -10.25
CA LYS A 343 21.87 -16.74 -9.56
C LYS A 343 22.18 -15.51 -10.41
N ARG A 344 22.37 -15.70 -11.73
CA ARG A 344 22.62 -14.59 -12.68
C ARG A 344 21.46 -13.59 -12.79
N LEU A 345 20.25 -13.96 -12.38
CA LEU A 345 19.07 -13.11 -12.45
C LEU A 345 18.89 -12.26 -11.19
N ILE A 346 19.67 -12.53 -10.12
CA ILE A 346 19.41 -11.97 -8.81
C ILE A 346 20.24 -10.71 -8.59
N TYR A 347 19.53 -9.63 -8.31
CA TYR A 347 20.08 -8.32 -8.04
C TYR A 347 19.60 -7.82 -6.69
N ARG A 348 20.37 -6.91 -6.13
CA ARG A 348 20.07 -6.19 -4.91
C ARG A 348 20.24 -4.70 -5.15
N VAL A 349 19.37 -3.93 -4.51
CA VAL A 349 19.47 -2.47 -4.43
C VAL A 349 20.15 -2.10 -3.13
N GLY A 350 21.20 -1.28 -3.22
CA GLY A 350 22.02 -0.91 -2.08
C GLY A 350 23.00 -2.00 -1.65
N ASN A 351 24.06 -1.60 -0.96
CA ASN A 351 25.19 -2.46 -0.65
C ASN A 351 25.22 -2.81 0.85
N GLN A 352 25.32 -4.10 1.19
CA GLN A 352 25.46 -4.55 2.59
C GLN A 352 26.93 -4.50 3.05
N LEU A 353 27.87 -4.54 2.11
CA LEU A 353 29.31 -4.51 2.35
C LEU A 353 29.81 -3.07 2.24
N MET A 354 29.33 -2.19 3.13
CA MET A 354 29.98 -0.90 3.34
C MET A 354 31.03 -1.07 4.43
N LEU A 355 32.30 -1.00 4.02
CA LEU A 355 33.41 -0.83 4.94
C LEU A 355 33.16 0.45 5.76
N PRO A 356 33.43 0.46 7.08
CA PRO A 356 33.44 1.69 7.87
C PRO A 356 34.16 2.82 7.13
N SER A 357 33.77 4.07 7.34
CA SER A 357 34.34 5.27 6.68
C SER A 357 35.87 5.31 6.70
N SER A 358 36.48 4.73 7.73
CA SER A 358 37.93 4.62 7.94
C SER A 358 38.65 3.64 7.02
N LEU A 359 37.92 2.74 6.36
CA LEU A 359 38.42 1.67 5.49
C LEU A 359 38.07 1.90 4.01
N MET A 360 37.42 3.02 3.67
CA MET A 360 37.13 3.37 2.27
C MET A 360 38.30 4.11 1.60
N PRO A 361 38.53 3.89 0.29
CA PRO A 361 39.54 4.63 -0.47
C PRO A 361 39.27 6.14 -0.45
N LEU A 362 40.33 6.94 -0.35
CA LEU A 362 40.23 8.40 -0.43
C LEU A 362 39.58 8.82 -1.77
N GLY A 363 38.43 9.48 -1.69
CA GLY A 363 37.72 10.05 -2.85
C GLY A 363 36.38 9.39 -3.23
N THR A 364 35.94 8.33 -2.54
CA THR A 364 34.62 7.73 -2.79
C THR A 364 33.49 8.47 -2.06
N ASN A 365 32.48 8.95 -2.80
CA ASN A 365 31.30 9.61 -2.24
C ASN A 365 30.35 8.58 -1.61
N PHE A 366 30.02 8.75 -0.31
CA PHE A 366 29.13 7.86 0.46
C PHE A 366 27.73 7.67 -0.17
N VAL A 367 27.19 8.72 -0.80
CA VAL A 367 25.79 8.74 -1.29
C VAL A 367 25.60 7.87 -2.54
N GLU A 368 26.58 7.80 -3.44
CA GLU A 368 26.45 7.09 -4.73
C GLU A 368 26.41 5.55 -4.57
N ASN A 369 27.00 5.02 -3.50
CA ASN A 369 27.01 3.58 -3.23
C ASN A 369 25.74 3.07 -2.52
N SER A 370 24.91 3.98 -2.00
CA SER A 370 23.75 3.66 -1.14
C SER A 370 22.56 3.06 -1.90
N ILE A 371 22.31 3.52 -3.13
CA ILE A 371 21.19 3.08 -3.99
C ILE A 371 21.67 2.15 -5.12
N LYS A 372 22.97 1.87 -5.18
CA LYS A 372 23.57 1.15 -6.31
C LYS A 372 22.92 -0.22 -6.53
N VAL A 373 22.49 -0.46 -7.77
CA VAL A 373 21.97 -1.77 -8.21
C VAL A 373 23.17 -2.64 -8.59
N SER A 374 23.21 -3.86 -8.04
CA SER A 374 24.29 -4.80 -8.33
C SER A 374 23.82 -6.25 -8.27
N HIS A 375 24.56 -7.14 -8.94
CA HIS A 375 24.36 -8.58 -8.77
C HIS A 375 24.49 -8.95 -7.29
N TYR A 376 23.55 -9.74 -6.80
CA TYR A 376 23.60 -10.19 -5.42
C TYR A 376 24.52 -11.41 -5.32
N ASP A 377 25.72 -11.21 -4.79
CA ASP A 377 26.62 -12.34 -4.52
C ASP A 377 26.15 -13.11 -3.28
N CYS A 378 25.27 -14.07 -3.53
CA CYS A 378 24.65 -14.92 -2.53
C CYS A 378 24.87 -16.41 -2.86
N THR A 379 24.70 -17.22 -1.82
CA THR A 379 24.52 -18.67 -1.91
C THR A 379 23.05 -19.02 -1.99
N ALA A 380 22.73 -20.27 -2.35
CA ALA A 380 21.34 -20.73 -2.39
C ALA A 380 20.68 -20.64 -1.00
N SER A 381 21.45 -20.93 0.06
CA SER A 381 20.99 -20.90 1.44
C SER A 381 20.64 -19.51 1.94
N ASP A 382 21.34 -18.47 1.47
CA ASP A 382 21.05 -17.06 1.84
C ASP A 382 19.67 -16.61 1.36
N LEU A 383 19.13 -17.27 0.33
CA LEU A 383 17.81 -16.96 -0.24
C LEU A 383 16.69 -17.81 0.34
N LEU A 384 17.01 -18.81 1.18
CA LEU A 384 16.01 -19.71 1.72
C LEU A 384 14.94 -18.91 2.49
N HIS A 385 13.68 -19.12 2.13
CA HIS A 385 12.49 -18.44 2.63
C HIS A 385 12.38 -16.95 2.28
N HIS A 386 13.28 -16.40 1.46
CA HIS A 386 13.17 -15.01 1.00
C HIS A 386 12.21 -14.86 -0.19
N ILE A 387 11.49 -13.74 -0.17
CA ILE A 387 10.71 -13.26 -1.30
C ILE A 387 11.64 -12.55 -2.28
N LEU A 388 11.50 -12.86 -3.57
CA LEU A 388 12.14 -12.14 -4.66
C LEU A 388 11.07 -11.47 -5.52
N ALA A 389 11.24 -10.18 -5.81
CA ALA A 389 10.36 -9.47 -6.72
C ALA A 389 10.86 -9.64 -8.17
N ILE A 390 9.98 -10.04 -9.07
CA ILE A 390 10.25 -10.13 -10.51
C ILE A 390 9.98 -8.74 -11.10
N SER A 391 11.00 -8.04 -11.56
CA SER A 391 10.81 -6.78 -12.29
C SER A 391 10.37 -7.06 -13.74
N TYR A 392 9.63 -6.15 -14.37
CA TYR A 392 9.46 -6.16 -15.83
C TYR A 392 10.76 -5.84 -16.59
N CYS A 393 11.79 -5.36 -15.88
CA CYS A 393 13.12 -5.09 -16.40
C CYS A 393 13.83 -6.39 -16.76
N LYS A 394 14.44 -6.43 -17.95
CA LYS A 394 15.27 -7.54 -18.39
C LYS A 394 16.73 -7.35 -18.00
N ILE A 395 17.49 -8.43 -18.01
CA ILE A 395 18.93 -8.41 -17.69
C ILE A 395 19.68 -7.48 -18.64
N ASP A 396 19.32 -7.49 -19.92
CA ASP A 396 19.98 -6.68 -20.95
C ASP A 396 19.75 -5.17 -20.68
N ASP A 397 18.58 -4.79 -20.16
CA ASP A 397 18.26 -3.39 -19.84
C ASP A 397 19.15 -2.85 -18.70
N ILE A 398 19.51 -3.71 -17.73
CA ILE A 398 20.42 -3.36 -16.64
C ILE A 398 21.85 -3.15 -17.12
N ALA A 399 22.27 -3.81 -18.20
CA ALA A 399 23.61 -3.60 -18.75
C ALA A 399 23.80 -2.17 -19.27
N ASP A 400 22.73 -1.55 -19.77
CA ASP A 400 22.72 -0.18 -20.28
C ASP A 400 22.44 0.85 -19.18
N ASP A 401 21.42 0.62 -18.35
CA ASP A 401 21.01 1.52 -17.25
C ASP A 401 20.63 0.69 -16.01
N PRO A 402 21.56 0.44 -15.07
CA PRO A 402 21.27 -0.32 -13.86
C PRO A 402 20.13 0.25 -13.02
N ASP A 403 19.94 1.57 -13.03
CA ASP A 403 18.95 2.26 -12.22
C ASP A 403 17.53 2.17 -12.81
N ILE A 404 17.39 1.65 -14.04
CA ILE A 404 16.09 1.44 -14.69
C ILE A 404 15.16 0.57 -13.82
N VAL A 405 15.74 -0.34 -13.04
CA VAL A 405 14.99 -1.24 -12.16
C VAL A 405 14.23 -0.51 -11.06
N LEU A 406 14.71 0.66 -10.62
CA LEU A 406 14.05 1.50 -9.60
C LEU A 406 12.79 2.18 -10.14
N ARG A 407 12.67 2.27 -11.47
CA ARG A 407 11.56 2.91 -12.18
C ARG A 407 10.61 1.89 -12.83
N THR A 408 11.05 0.63 -12.93
CA THR A 408 10.32 -0.42 -13.64
C THR A 408 9.35 -1.14 -12.71
N ASN A 409 8.13 -1.36 -13.20
CA ASN A 409 7.09 -2.04 -12.44
C ASN A 409 7.48 -3.48 -12.05
N ILE A 410 6.94 -3.97 -10.94
CA ILE A 410 7.07 -5.37 -10.53
C ILE A 410 5.96 -6.21 -11.19
N LYS A 411 6.38 -7.29 -11.84
CA LYS A 411 5.52 -8.28 -12.51
C LYS A 411 4.86 -9.24 -11.52
N GLY A 412 5.52 -9.47 -10.39
CA GLY A 412 5.05 -10.34 -9.32
C GLY A 412 6.19 -10.77 -8.41
N PHE A 413 5.94 -11.75 -7.57
CA PHE A 413 6.86 -12.25 -6.56
C PHE A 413 6.98 -13.77 -6.59
N ILE A 414 8.12 -14.27 -6.13
CA ILE A 414 8.41 -15.69 -5.92
C ILE A 414 9.02 -15.89 -4.53
N CYS A 415 8.97 -17.13 -4.03
CA CYS A 415 9.63 -17.51 -2.78
C CYS A 415 10.55 -18.71 -3.00
N ILE A 416 11.77 -18.69 -2.47
CA ILE A 416 12.61 -19.88 -2.42
C ILE A 416 12.22 -20.70 -1.19
N THR A 417 11.60 -21.86 -1.40
CA THR A 417 11.01 -22.66 -0.31
C THR A 417 11.95 -23.74 0.22
N SER A 418 12.86 -24.25 -0.62
CA SER A 418 13.84 -25.24 -0.20
C SER A 418 15.13 -25.15 -1.00
N VAL A 419 16.23 -25.58 -0.37
CA VAL A 419 17.56 -25.69 -0.97
C VAL A 419 18.06 -27.12 -0.74
N ARG A 420 18.44 -27.80 -1.82
CA ARG A 420 18.98 -29.16 -1.80
C ARG A 420 20.35 -29.18 -2.45
N SER A 421 21.39 -29.37 -1.64
CA SER A 421 22.75 -29.50 -2.13
C SER A 421 22.98 -30.85 -2.80
N LYS A 422 23.54 -30.82 -4.01
CA LYS A 422 23.93 -32.02 -4.77
C LYS A 422 25.38 -31.88 -5.24
N PRO A 423 26.06 -32.99 -5.58
CA PRO A 423 27.43 -32.93 -6.13
C PRO A 423 27.56 -32.02 -7.36
N ASP A 424 26.53 -31.97 -8.22
CA ASP A 424 26.51 -31.16 -9.45
C ASP A 424 25.97 -29.72 -9.25
N GLY A 425 25.94 -29.24 -8.01
CA GLY A 425 25.46 -27.92 -7.59
C GLY A 425 24.10 -27.92 -6.89
N ASP A 426 23.80 -26.83 -6.18
CA ASP A 426 22.56 -26.68 -5.42
C ASP A 426 21.33 -26.61 -6.34
N ILE A 427 20.25 -27.28 -5.92
CA ILE A 427 18.92 -27.16 -6.51
C ILE A 427 18.03 -26.41 -5.55
N VAL A 428 17.37 -25.36 -6.04
CA VAL A 428 16.36 -24.61 -5.30
C VAL A 428 14.96 -24.98 -5.77
N SER A 429 14.03 -25.05 -4.82
CA SER A 429 12.59 -25.11 -5.09
C SER A 429 11.99 -23.72 -4.96
N ILE A 430 11.23 -23.31 -5.97
CA ILE A 430 10.69 -21.95 -6.10
C ILE A 430 9.17 -22.03 -6.11
N LEU A 431 8.51 -21.37 -5.17
CA LEU A 431 7.07 -21.11 -5.20
C LEU A 431 6.80 -19.90 -6.09
N ALA A 432 5.98 -20.08 -7.12
CA ALA A 432 5.66 -19.03 -8.08
C ALA A 432 4.18 -19.09 -8.50
N PRO A 433 3.49 -17.96 -8.72
CA PRO A 433 2.10 -17.98 -9.20
C PRO A 433 2.00 -18.49 -10.65
N GLN A 434 3.08 -18.34 -11.42
CA GLN A 434 3.17 -18.72 -12.82
C GLN A 434 4.61 -19.11 -13.18
N LYS A 435 4.83 -19.54 -14.43
CA LYS A 435 6.18 -19.87 -14.92
C LYS A 435 7.14 -18.70 -14.76
N LEU A 436 8.33 -18.99 -14.24
CA LEU A 436 9.38 -18.00 -14.02
C LEU A 436 9.94 -17.48 -15.37
N PRO A 437 9.89 -16.17 -15.65
CA PRO A 437 10.62 -15.60 -16.77
C PRO A 437 12.14 -15.66 -16.52
N MET A 438 12.89 -16.20 -17.48
CA MET A 438 14.33 -16.47 -17.34
C MET A 438 15.25 -15.37 -17.90
N ASP A 439 14.66 -14.27 -18.33
CA ASP A 439 15.28 -13.07 -18.90
C ASP A 439 15.01 -11.81 -18.06
N HIS A 440 14.18 -11.92 -17.01
CA HIS A 440 13.81 -10.81 -16.12
C HIS A 440 14.69 -10.78 -14.87
N VAL A 441 14.83 -9.58 -14.31
CA VAL A 441 15.58 -9.32 -13.07
C VAL A 441 14.76 -9.76 -11.86
N LEU A 442 15.42 -10.46 -10.93
CA LEU A 442 14.90 -10.86 -9.63
C LEU A 442 15.53 -9.99 -8.55
N LEU A 443 14.73 -9.19 -7.86
CA LEU A 443 15.19 -8.30 -6.80
C LEU A 443 15.06 -8.98 -5.44
N TYR A 444 16.15 -9.03 -4.71
CA TYR A 444 16.19 -9.54 -3.33
C TYR A 444 15.38 -8.65 -2.37
N SER A 445 14.65 -9.28 -1.44
CA SER A 445 13.95 -8.62 -0.32
C SER A 445 14.34 -9.27 1.01
N ASP A 446 14.41 -8.49 2.08
CA ASP A 446 14.52 -8.99 3.45
C ASP A 446 13.23 -9.65 3.97
N VAL A 447 12.16 -9.63 3.17
CA VAL A 447 10.87 -10.20 3.50
C VAL A 447 10.92 -11.72 3.36
N GLN A 448 10.62 -12.41 4.47
CA GLN A 448 10.64 -13.87 4.54
C GLN A 448 9.24 -14.48 4.64
N TYR A 449 9.08 -15.65 4.05
CA TYR A 449 7.88 -16.48 4.06
C TYR A 449 8.25 -17.96 4.24
N MET A 450 7.71 -18.56 5.30
CA MET A 450 7.82 -19.99 5.55
C MET A 450 6.47 -20.62 5.26
N ASP A 451 6.42 -21.39 4.18
CA ASP A 451 5.20 -22.08 3.79
C ASP A 451 4.99 -23.28 4.72
N SER A 452 4.15 -23.09 5.73
CA SER A 452 3.59 -24.19 6.51
C SER A 452 2.42 -24.78 5.71
N LEU A 453 2.74 -25.74 4.84
CA LEU A 453 1.77 -26.62 4.21
C LEU A 453 0.97 -27.39 5.27
#